data_AF-A0A2T2W0E0-F1
#
_entry.id   AF-A0A2T2W0E0-F1
#
_cell.length_a   1.000
_cell.length_b   1.000
_cell.length_c   1.000
_cell.angle_alpha   90.00
_cell.angle_beta   90.00
_cell.angle_gamma   90.00
#
_symmetry.space_group_name_H-M   'P 1'
#
loop_
_entity.id
_entity.type
_entity.pdbx_description
1 polymer ?
#
loop_
_entity_poly.entity_id
_entity_poly.type
_entity_poly.pdbx_seq_one_letter_code
_entity_poly.pdbx_strand_id
1 'polypeptide(L)'
;MNSHSQPRIVPLDMLDTDYAKMAAGEPIPDDKKQRLAQDSYDFTRLGKHIARYRYGGLDQQGQDDILCTLGTTAGLFTLADTEDMNDRLRQTGRFYLTPGERQQVINWLVDELGVDLNSP
;
A
#
# COMPACT_ATOMS: atom_id res chain seq x y z
N MET A 1 34.20 7.67 10.78
CA MET A 1 33.61 6.58 11.59
C MET A 1 32.24 6.29 10.99
N ASN A 2 32.10 5.19 10.24
CA ASN A 2 30.82 4.80 9.63
C ASN A 2 29.96 4.10 10.68
N SER A 3 28.94 4.79 11.18
CA SER A 3 27.91 4.20 12.02
C SER A 3 27.03 3.32 11.14
N HIS A 4 27.32 2.02 11.08
CA HIS A 4 26.38 1.05 10.54
C HIS A 4 25.16 1.04 11.45
N SER A 5 24.09 1.73 11.04
CA SER A 5 22.78 1.66 11.69
C SER A 5 22.38 0.19 11.77
N GLN A 6 22.41 -0.39 12.98
CA GLN A 6 21.97 -1.75 13.19
C GLN A 6 20.52 -1.87 12.70
N PRO A 7 20.15 -2.97 12.01
CA PRO A 7 18.77 -3.18 11.61
C PRO A 7 17.87 -3.09 12.83
N ARG A 8 16.91 -2.16 12.79
CA ARG A 8 15.92 -2.02 13.86
C ARG A 8 14.93 -3.18 13.73
N ILE A 9 15.19 -4.27 14.46
CA ILE A 9 14.27 -5.39 14.55
C ILE A 9 13.12 -4.93 15.45
N VAL A 10 11.95 -4.67 14.85
CA VAL A 10 10.72 -4.34 15.56
C VAL A 10 9.95 -5.65 15.77
N PRO A 11 9.78 -6.12 17.02
CA PRO A 11 8.89 -7.25 17.28
C PRO A 11 7.45 -6.79 17.02
N LEU A 12 6.82 -7.38 16.00
CA LEU A 12 5.38 -7.26 15.79
C LEU A 12 4.70 -8.33 16.64
N ASP A 13 3.94 -7.90 17.64
CA ASP A 13 2.97 -8.75 18.32
C ASP A 13 1.75 -8.87 17.40
N MET A 14 1.76 -9.93 16.60
CA MET A 14 0.77 -10.17 15.55
C MET A 14 0.08 -11.49 15.82
N LEU A 15 -1.25 -11.47 15.83
CA LEU A 15 -2.01 -12.70 15.95
C LEU A 15 -1.72 -13.61 14.76
N ASP A 16 -1.62 -14.92 14.98
CA ASP A 16 -1.43 -15.90 13.90
C ASP A 16 -2.51 -15.77 12.81
N THR A 17 -3.72 -15.33 13.20
CA THR A 17 -4.82 -15.02 12.29
C THR A 17 -4.53 -13.83 11.38
N ASP A 18 -3.89 -12.78 11.89
CA ASP A 18 -3.53 -11.60 11.10
C ASP A 18 -2.39 -11.91 10.13
N TYR A 19 -1.41 -12.70 10.57
CA TYR A 19 -0.38 -13.23 9.69
C TYR A 19 -0.96 -14.10 8.57
N ALA A 20 -1.89 -15.01 8.90
CA ALA A 20 -2.56 -15.85 7.92
C ALA A 20 -3.35 -15.03 6.89
N LYS A 21 -4.07 -13.98 7.33
CA LYS A 21 -4.78 -13.05 6.45
C LYS A 21 -3.83 -12.29 5.52
N MET A 22 -2.70 -11.81 6.02
CA MET A 22 -1.68 -11.17 5.17
C MET A 22 -1.04 -12.13 4.17
N ALA A 23 -0.76 -13.37 4.58
CA ALA A 23 -0.19 -14.40 3.72
C ALA A 23 -1.16 -14.80 2.59
N ALA A 24 -2.45 -14.91 2.92
CA ALA A 24 -3.52 -15.17 1.96
C ALA A 24 -3.72 -13.99 0.99
N GLY A 25 -3.61 -12.76 1.49
CA GLY A 25 -3.93 -11.54 0.74
C GLY A 25 -5.44 -11.26 0.75
N GLU A 26 -5.79 -10.02 0.44
CA GLU A 26 -7.19 -9.59 0.35
C GLU A 26 -7.85 -10.19 -0.90
N PRO A 27 -9.03 -10.82 -0.78
CA PRO A 27 -9.75 -11.33 -1.93
C PRO A 27 -10.27 -10.17 -2.79
N ILE A 28 -9.83 -10.14 -4.05
CA ILE A 28 -10.38 -9.23 -5.06
C ILE A 28 -11.50 -9.97 -5.80
N PRO A 29 -12.70 -9.38 -5.98
CA PRO A 29 -13.80 -9.98 -6.72
C PRO A 29 -13.42 -10.31 -8.17
N ASP A 30 -13.87 -11.46 -8.68
CA ASP A 30 -13.45 -11.96 -10.00
C ASP A 30 -13.99 -11.10 -11.16
N ASP A 31 -15.16 -10.48 -11.01
CA ASP A 31 -15.71 -9.52 -11.97
C ASP A 31 -14.79 -8.29 -12.12
N LYS A 32 -14.20 -7.82 -11.02
CA LYS A 32 -13.23 -6.72 -11.02
C LYS A 32 -11.91 -7.14 -11.64
N LYS A 33 -11.41 -8.35 -11.33
CA LYS A 33 -10.21 -8.90 -11.97
C LYS A 33 -10.38 -8.99 -13.48
N GLN A 34 -11.52 -9.48 -13.96
CA GLN A 34 -11.79 -9.60 -15.41
C GLN A 34 -11.79 -8.24 -16.10
N ARG A 35 -12.39 -7.21 -15.48
CA ARG A 35 -12.39 -5.85 -16.00
C ARG A 35 -10.98 -5.28 -16.12
N LEU A 36 -10.16 -5.48 -15.10
CA LEU A 36 -8.80 -4.94 -15.00
C LEU A 36 -7.72 -5.85 -15.64
N ALA A 37 -8.07 -7.06 -16.07
CA ALA A 37 -7.11 -8.02 -16.65
C ALA A 37 -6.44 -7.49 -17.93
N GLN A 38 -7.04 -6.51 -18.60
CA GLN A 38 -6.45 -5.86 -19.78
C GLN A 38 -5.15 -5.12 -19.46
N ASP A 39 -5.01 -4.63 -18.22
CA ASP A 39 -3.86 -3.87 -17.75
C ASP A 39 -2.77 -4.76 -17.11
N SER A 40 -2.93 -6.09 -17.16
CA SER A 40 -1.94 -7.06 -16.67
C SER A 40 -1.53 -6.91 -15.19
N TYR A 41 -2.48 -6.58 -14.32
CA TYR A 41 -2.22 -6.50 -12.88
C TYR A 41 -1.84 -7.86 -12.27
N ASP A 42 -0.84 -7.85 -11.39
CA ASP A 42 -0.61 -8.94 -10.45
C ASP A 42 -1.57 -8.80 -9.26
N PHE A 43 -2.78 -9.35 -9.42
CA PHE A 43 -3.81 -9.33 -8.38
C PHE A 43 -3.41 -10.06 -7.10
N THR A 44 -2.48 -11.02 -7.18
CA THR A 44 -1.95 -11.70 -5.99
C THR A 44 -1.10 -10.74 -5.17
N ARG A 45 -0.24 -9.97 -5.84
CA ARG A 45 0.58 -8.95 -5.20
C ARG A 45 -0.27 -7.79 -4.67
N LEU A 46 -1.26 -7.34 -5.43
CA LEU A 46 -2.23 -6.32 -4.97
C LEU A 46 -2.94 -6.78 -3.69
N GLY A 47 -3.49 -7.99 -3.68
CA GLY A 47 -4.16 -8.56 -2.50
C GLY A 47 -3.25 -8.61 -1.27
N LYS A 48 -1.97 -8.97 -1.44
CA LYS A 48 -0.99 -8.96 -0.32
C LYS A 48 -0.71 -7.56 0.20
N HIS A 49 -0.57 -6.56 -0.66
CA HIS A 49 -0.38 -5.18 -0.23
C HIS A 49 -1.60 -4.65 0.53
N ILE A 50 -2.82 -4.93 0.05
CA ILE A 50 -4.06 -4.55 0.72
C ILE A 50 -4.19 -5.24 2.08
N ALA A 51 -3.93 -6.55 2.17
CA ALA A 51 -3.99 -7.25 3.45
C ALA A 51 -2.95 -6.74 4.44
N ARG A 52 -1.74 -6.39 3.97
CA ARG A 52 -0.71 -5.78 4.82
C ARG A 52 -1.13 -4.40 5.33
N TYR A 53 -1.88 -3.62 4.56
CA TYR A 53 -2.46 -2.36 5.03
C TYR A 53 -3.42 -2.59 6.20
N ARG A 54 -4.32 -3.57 6.07
CA ARG A 54 -5.36 -3.87 7.07
C ARG A 54 -4.80 -4.49 8.36
N TYR A 55 -3.94 -5.50 8.21
CA TYR A 55 -3.57 -6.39 9.31
C TYR A 55 -2.12 -6.22 9.76
N GLY A 56 -1.33 -5.39 9.07
CA GLY A 56 0.11 -5.24 9.31
C GLY A 56 0.50 -4.42 10.52
N GLY A 57 -0.46 -3.81 11.25
CA GLY A 57 -0.17 -2.98 12.44
C GLY A 57 0.78 -1.81 12.14
N LEU A 58 0.65 -1.21 10.95
CA LEU A 58 1.59 -0.22 10.44
C LEU A 58 1.34 1.15 11.07
N ASP A 59 2.42 1.93 11.21
CA ASP A 59 2.31 3.36 11.45
C ASP A 59 1.86 4.10 10.18
N GLN A 60 1.62 5.40 10.29
CA GLN A 60 1.13 6.20 9.15
C GLN A 60 2.09 6.17 7.97
N GLN A 61 3.40 6.14 8.21
CA GLN A 61 4.38 6.08 7.14
C GLN A 61 4.32 4.74 6.41
N GLY A 62 4.21 3.62 7.14
CA GLY A 62 4.03 2.30 6.54
C GLY A 62 2.71 2.16 5.78
N GLN A 63 1.63 2.79 6.25
CA GLN A 63 0.37 2.89 5.50
C GLN A 63 0.55 3.66 4.19
N ASP A 64 1.25 4.79 4.24
CA ASP A 64 1.53 5.63 3.07
C ASP A 64 2.42 4.88 2.06
N ASP A 65 3.43 4.13 2.50
CA ASP A 65 4.28 3.31 1.63
C ASP A 65 3.46 2.28 0.83
N ILE A 66 2.47 1.66 1.49
CA ILE A 66 1.57 0.71 0.82
C ILE A 66 0.66 1.42 -0.17
N LEU A 67 0.02 2.53 0.25
CA LEU A 67 -0.84 3.30 -0.65
C LEU A 67 -0.06 3.83 -1.86
N CYS A 68 1.20 4.24 -1.67
CA CYS A 68 2.07 4.63 -2.77
C CYS A 68 2.30 3.47 -3.73
N THR A 69 2.63 2.29 -3.21
CA THR A 69 2.83 1.08 -4.03
C THR A 69 1.58 0.71 -4.82
N LEU A 70 0.40 0.77 -4.18
CA LEU A 70 -0.89 0.52 -4.81
C LEU A 70 -1.18 1.55 -5.91
N GLY A 71 -1.00 2.85 -5.61
CA GLY A 71 -1.25 3.92 -6.57
C GLY A 71 -0.32 3.89 -7.78
N THR A 72 0.97 3.59 -7.59
CA THR A 72 1.91 3.40 -8.70
C THR A 72 1.53 2.18 -9.53
N THR A 73 1.13 1.07 -8.89
CA THR A 73 0.68 -0.12 -9.61
C THR A 73 -0.54 0.19 -10.46
N ALA A 74 -1.51 0.93 -9.91
CA ALA A 74 -2.74 1.38 -10.57
C ALA A 74 -2.54 2.53 -11.58
N GLY A 75 -1.31 3.01 -11.78
CA GLY A 75 -1.04 4.15 -12.66
C GLY A 75 -1.66 5.48 -12.22
N LEU A 76 -2.01 5.61 -10.94
CA LEU A 76 -2.62 6.83 -10.37
C LEU A 76 -1.60 7.96 -10.16
N PHE A 77 -0.33 7.59 -10.02
CA PHE A 77 0.77 8.53 -9.85
C PHE A 77 1.63 8.56 -11.11
N THR A 78 1.82 9.75 -11.63
CA THR A 78 2.75 10.00 -12.72
C THR A 78 4.19 9.99 -12.21
N LEU A 79 5.15 10.04 -13.14
CA LEU A 79 6.55 10.23 -12.79
C LEU A 79 6.77 11.55 -12.02
N ALA A 80 6.09 12.62 -12.42
CA ALA A 80 6.19 13.92 -11.77
C ALA A 80 5.66 13.87 -10.32
N ASP A 81 4.55 13.17 -10.07
CA ASP A 81 4.03 12.99 -8.71
C ASP A 81 5.02 12.22 -7.84
N THR A 82 5.65 11.19 -8.40
CA THR A 82 6.68 10.40 -7.69
C THR A 82 7.94 11.23 -7.40
N GLU A 83 8.33 12.12 -8.31
CA GLU A 83 9.43 13.07 -8.09
C GLU A 83 9.09 14.07 -6.99
N ASP A 84 7.87 14.61 -6.95
CA ASP A 84 7.41 15.51 -5.88
C ASP A 84 7.40 14.81 -4.50
N MET A 85 6.91 13.56 -4.43
CA MET A 85 6.98 12.76 -3.20
C MET A 85 8.42 12.56 -2.73
N ASN A 86 9.34 12.26 -3.66
CA ASN A 86 10.76 12.10 -3.35
C ASN A 86 11.41 13.41 -2.89
N ASP A 87 11.02 14.54 -3.48
CA ASP A 87 11.50 15.85 -3.04
C ASP A 87 11.00 16.19 -1.64
N ARG A 88 9.73 15.92 -1.32
CA ARG A 88 9.21 16.00 0.05
C ARG A 88 9.97 15.13 1.03
N LEU A 89 10.30 13.88 0.65
CA LEU A 89 11.13 12.98 1.47
C LEU A 89 12.53 13.57 1.70
N ARG A 90 13.18 14.11 0.66
CA ARG A 90 14.52 14.73 0.79
C ARG A 90 14.50 15.95 1.70
N GLN A 91 13.45 16.76 1.64
CA GLN A 91 13.31 17.99 2.42
C GLN A 91 12.94 17.72 3.89
N THR A 92 12.04 16.77 4.13
CA THR A 92 11.49 16.51 5.48
C THR A 92 12.14 15.34 6.20
N GLY A 93 12.87 14.49 5.48
CA GLY A 93 13.46 13.25 5.99
C GLY A 93 12.44 12.14 6.26
N ARG A 94 11.17 12.30 5.88
CA ARG A 94 10.11 11.32 6.08
C ARG A 94 9.26 11.15 4.83
N PHE A 95 8.92 9.91 4.51
CA PHE A 95 7.98 9.63 3.43
C PHE A 95 6.56 9.83 3.95
N TYR A 96 5.72 10.48 3.13
CA TYR A 96 4.30 10.58 3.39
C TYR A 96 3.55 10.89 2.10
N LEU A 97 2.31 10.42 2.03
CA LEU A 97 1.33 10.89 1.06
C LEU A 97 0.56 12.08 1.65
N THR A 98 0.16 13.04 0.83
CA THR A 98 -0.82 14.06 1.23
C THR A 98 -2.19 13.42 1.43
N PRO A 99 -3.11 14.07 2.17
CA PRO A 99 -4.49 13.58 2.28
C PRO A 99 -5.18 13.35 0.92
N GLY A 100 -4.90 14.21 -0.07
CA GLY A 100 -5.46 14.06 -1.43
C GLY A 100 -4.93 12.82 -2.15
N GLU A 101 -3.61 12.59 -2.09
CA GLU A 101 -2.97 11.40 -2.68
C GLU A 101 -3.47 10.11 -2.03
N ARG A 102 -3.63 10.10 -0.70
CA ARG A 102 -4.25 8.95 -0.01
C ARG A 102 -5.66 8.71 -0.50
N GLN A 103 -6.48 9.75 -0.55
CA GLN A 103 -7.89 9.62 -0.92
C GLN A 103 -8.07 9.15 -2.36
N GLN A 104 -7.19 9.58 -3.28
CA GLN A 104 -7.20 9.10 -4.66
C GLN A 104 -7.02 7.58 -4.74
N VAL A 105 -6.05 7.03 -4.00
CA VAL A 105 -5.82 5.58 -3.96
C VAL A 105 -6.98 4.86 -3.28
N ILE A 106 -7.50 5.39 -2.18
CA ILE A 106 -8.65 4.80 -1.46
C ILE A 106 -9.88 4.75 -2.37
N ASN A 107 -10.20 5.83 -3.09
CA ASN A 107 -11.31 5.86 -4.02
C ASN A 107 -11.15 4.82 -5.13
N TRP A 108 -9.95 4.72 -5.71
CA TRP A 108 -9.67 3.71 -6.73
C TRP A 108 -9.86 2.27 -6.19
N LEU A 109 -9.43 1.97 -4.96
CA LEU A 109 -9.65 0.66 -4.36
C LEU A 109 -11.14 0.32 -4.24
N VAL A 110 -11.97 1.29 -3.86
CA VAL A 110 -13.42 1.10 -3.76
C VAL A 110 -14.05 0.95 -5.14
N ASP A 111 -13.78 1.87 -6.06
CA ASP A 111 -14.44 1.95 -7.37
C ASP A 111 -13.99 0.81 -8.30
N GLU A 112 -12.68 0.54 -8.30
CA GLU A 112 -12.04 -0.39 -9.22
C GLU A 112 -11.90 -1.80 -8.67
N LEU A 113 -11.60 -1.96 -7.38
CA LEU A 113 -11.43 -3.27 -6.77
C LEU A 113 -12.60 -3.70 -5.88
N GLY A 114 -13.53 -2.80 -5.55
CA GLY A 114 -14.60 -3.10 -4.58
C GLY A 114 -14.08 -3.31 -3.15
N VAL A 115 -12.89 -2.79 -2.84
CA VAL A 115 -12.22 -2.96 -1.55
C VAL A 115 -12.29 -1.66 -0.77
N ASP A 116 -13.04 -1.67 0.34
CA ASP A 116 -13.07 -0.56 1.29
C ASP A 116 -12.10 -0.84 2.45
N LEU A 117 -10.99 -0.09 2.51
CA LEU A 117 -9.97 -0.23 3.56
C LEU A 117 -10.47 0.13 4.97
N ASN A 118 -11.62 0.79 5.10
CA ASN A 118 -12.21 1.15 6.39
C ASN A 118 -13.26 0.13 6.87
N SER A 119 -13.67 -0.80 6.01
CA SER A 119 -14.53 -1.91 6.39
C SER A 119 -13.69 -3.08 6.89
N PRO A 120 -14.04 -3.73 8.03
CA PRO A 120 -13.34 -4.91 8.53
C PRO A 120 -13.33 -6.07 7.52
#